data_AF-A0A4Y2TGF0-F1
#
_entry.id   AF-A0A4Y2TGF0-F1
#
_cell.length_a   1.000
_cell.length_b   1.000
_cell.length_c   1.000
_cell.angle_alpha   90.00
_cell.angle_beta   90.00
_cell.angle_gamma   90.00
#
_symmetry.space_group_name_H-M   'P 1'
#
loop_
_entity.id
_entity.type
_entity.pdbx_description
1 polymer ?
#
loop_
_entity_poly.entity_id
_entity_poly.type
_entity_poly.pdbx_seq_one_letter_code
_entity_poly.pdbx_strand_id
1 'polypeptide(L)'
;MLWTRPMDENFEMLLGMMKGMKAGREEMKAGQEEMKAGLEKKMEAGQERLEQVQEEMKDLIRAGKEEMRAHVESQIWLQQLMQFYRSELKTRRQQSGENLQVLLADVERLISLAYAECPLDVRESLAIQFFVDTIRDEETQLSTRVMDLRI
;
A
#
# COMPACT_ATOMS: atom_id res chain seq x y z
N MET A 1 29.93 87.92 -34.48
CA MET A 1 30.20 86.84 -33.51
C MET A 1 29.94 85.51 -34.23
N LEU A 2 30.98 84.81 -34.68
CA LEU A 2 30.88 83.62 -35.56
C LEU A 2 31.63 82.40 -34.99
N TRP A 3 31.90 82.38 -33.68
CA TRP A 3 32.65 81.31 -33.00
C TRP A 3 31.79 80.47 -32.04
N THR A 4 30.47 80.71 -31.97
CA THR A 4 29.56 80.06 -30.99
C THR A 4 28.75 78.89 -31.58
N ARG A 5 28.30 78.98 -32.84
CA ARG A 5 27.49 77.93 -33.52
C ARG A 5 28.12 76.51 -33.56
N PRO A 6 29.42 76.35 -33.88
CA PRO A 6 30.05 75.03 -33.88
C PRO A 6 30.19 74.43 -32.47
N MET A 7 30.17 75.29 -31.43
CA MET A 7 30.27 74.85 -30.04
C MET A 7 28.95 74.23 -29.56
N ASP A 8 27.80 74.71 -30.04
CA ASP A 8 26.46 74.21 -29.67
C ASP A 8 26.16 72.82 -30.27
N GLU A 9 26.50 72.56 -31.54
CA GLU A 9 26.28 71.25 -32.18
C GLU A 9 27.12 70.14 -31.54
N ASN A 10 28.37 70.43 -31.20
CA ASN A 10 29.23 69.52 -30.46
C ASN A 10 28.69 69.24 -29.05
N PHE A 11 28.05 70.21 -28.41
CA PHE A 11 27.47 70.05 -27.07
C PHE A 11 26.20 69.19 -27.09
N GLU A 12 25.31 69.39 -28.07
CA GLU A 12 24.12 68.56 -28.26
C GLU A 12 24.47 67.12 -28.65
N MET A 13 25.51 66.93 -29.47
CA MET A 13 26.01 65.59 -29.77
C MET A 13 26.52 64.87 -28.51
N LEU A 14 27.25 65.57 -27.63
CA LEU A 14 27.71 65.04 -26.34
C LEU A 14 26.52 64.71 -25.41
N LEU A 15 25.49 65.54 -25.37
CA LEU A 15 24.26 65.28 -24.60
C LEU A 15 23.50 64.06 -25.13
N GLY A 16 23.39 63.91 -26.45
CA GLY A 16 22.79 62.74 -27.09
C GLY A 16 23.55 61.44 -26.75
N MET A 17 24.89 61.47 -26.82
CA MET A 17 25.72 60.33 -26.42
C MET A 17 25.56 59.98 -24.93
N MET A 18 25.53 60.98 -24.05
CA MET A 18 25.31 60.75 -22.61
C MET A 18 23.95 60.12 -22.34
N LYS A 19 22.88 60.58 -23.02
CA LYS A 19 21.55 59.99 -22.91
C LYS A 19 21.51 58.54 -23.41
N GLY A 20 22.10 58.25 -24.57
CA GLY A 20 22.19 56.89 -25.11
C GLY A 20 22.99 55.94 -24.20
N MET A 21 24.12 56.40 -23.67
CA MET A 21 24.94 55.63 -22.75
C MET A 21 24.23 55.37 -21.41
N LYS A 22 23.42 56.34 -20.94
CA LYS A 22 22.61 56.16 -19.73
C LYS A 22 21.47 55.17 -19.96
N ALA A 23 20.74 55.28 -21.07
CA ALA A 23 19.69 54.34 -21.43
C ALA A 23 20.22 52.91 -21.59
N GLY A 24 21.32 52.71 -22.34
CA GLY A 24 21.93 51.39 -22.49
C GLY A 24 22.45 50.80 -21.17
N ARG A 25 22.90 51.65 -20.23
CA ARG A 25 23.27 51.22 -18.87
C ARG A 25 22.05 50.78 -18.06
N GLU A 26 20.92 51.47 -18.18
CA GLU A 26 19.66 51.10 -17.50
C GLU A 26 19.08 49.80 -18.05
N GLU A 27 19.07 49.61 -19.38
CA GLU A 27 18.65 48.36 -20.02
C GLU A 27 19.53 47.17 -19.61
N MET A 28 20.86 47.36 -19.55
CA MET A 28 21.78 46.32 -19.07
C MET A 28 21.49 45.92 -17.62
N LYS A 29 21.17 46.88 -16.75
CA LYS A 29 20.78 46.60 -15.36
C LYS A 29 19.46 45.84 -15.28
N ALA A 30 18.45 46.26 -16.03
CA ALA A 30 17.16 45.58 -16.08
C ALA A 30 17.31 44.13 -16.57
N GLY A 31 18.09 43.91 -17.63
CA GLY A 31 18.37 42.55 -18.13
C GLY A 31 19.13 41.68 -17.11
N GLN A 32 20.04 42.26 -16.32
CA GLN A 32 20.70 41.55 -15.22
C GLN A 32 19.73 41.19 -14.09
N GLU A 33 18.82 42.10 -13.73
CA GLU A 33 17.80 41.85 -12.70
C GLU A 33 16.82 40.76 -13.13
N GLU A 34 16.34 40.80 -14.38
CA GLU A 34 15.48 39.74 -14.93
C GLU A 34 16.18 38.38 -14.97
N MET A 35 17.45 38.35 -15.39
CA MET A 35 18.24 37.12 -15.37
C MET A 35 18.38 36.58 -13.95
N LYS A 36 18.68 37.45 -12.97
CA LYS A 36 18.82 37.05 -11.58
C LYS A 36 17.49 36.52 -11.02
N ALA A 37 16.38 37.22 -11.23
CA ALA A 37 15.06 36.79 -10.78
C ALA A 37 14.62 35.47 -11.45
N GLY A 38 14.95 35.28 -12.73
CA GLY A 38 14.67 34.04 -13.46
C GLY A 38 15.48 32.85 -12.93
N LEU A 39 16.73 33.07 -12.52
CA LEU A 39 17.56 32.05 -11.87
C LEU A 39 17.06 31.70 -10.47
N GLU A 40 16.67 32.70 -9.68
CA GLU A 40 16.13 32.52 -8.32
C GLU A 40 14.85 31.69 -8.35
N LYS A 41 13.88 32.04 -9.20
CA LYS A 41 12.65 31.25 -9.39
C LYS A 41 12.91 29.79 -9.79
N LYS A 42 13.93 29.54 -10.63
CA LYS A 42 14.31 28.18 -11.02
C LYS A 42 14.90 27.39 -9.86
N MET A 43 15.67 28.04 -8.98
CA MET A 43 16.20 27.39 -7.79
C MET A 43 15.09 27.07 -6.80
N GLU A 44 14.19 28.02 -6.54
CA GLU A 44 13.03 27.83 -5.66
C GLU A 44 12.14 26.68 -6.17
N ALA A 45 11.74 26.70 -7.45
CA ALA A 45 10.96 25.62 -8.04
C ALA A 45 11.73 24.28 -8.05
N GLY A 46 13.05 24.31 -8.20
CA GLY A 46 13.90 23.13 -8.08
C GLY A 46 13.88 22.55 -6.67
N GLN A 47 13.97 23.41 -5.65
CA GLN A 47 13.92 23.02 -4.25
C GLN A 47 12.54 22.49 -3.86
N GLU A 48 11.47 23.16 -4.24
CA GLU A 48 10.09 22.71 -3.97
C GLU A 48 9.83 21.33 -4.58
N ARG A 49 10.32 21.09 -5.81
CA ARG A 49 10.24 19.75 -6.44
C ARG A 49 11.03 18.69 -5.68
N LEU A 50 12.19 19.03 -5.11
CA LEU A 50 12.97 18.10 -4.30
C LEU A 50 12.27 17.77 -2.99
N GLU A 51 11.69 18.77 -2.33
CA GLU A 51 10.91 18.59 -1.10
C GLU A 51 9.67 17.73 -1.38
N GLN A 52 8.94 18.00 -2.47
CA GLN A 52 7.80 17.20 -2.88
C GLN A 52 8.19 15.73 -3.13
N VAL A 53 9.25 15.49 -3.91
CA VAL A 53 9.72 14.12 -4.18
C VAL A 53 10.14 13.40 -2.89
N GLN A 54 10.73 14.12 -1.93
CA GLN A 54 11.07 13.55 -0.63
C GLN A 54 9.83 13.18 0.19
N GLU A 55 8.80 14.04 0.22
CA GLU A 55 7.56 13.73 0.94
C GLU A 55 6.80 12.59 0.28
N GLU A 56 6.69 12.58 -1.05
CA GLU A 56 6.08 11.45 -1.80
C GLU A 56 6.79 10.13 -1.48
N MET A 57 8.12 10.13 -1.43
CA MET A 57 8.88 8.92 -1.08
C MET A 57 8.59 8.48 0.36
N LYS A 58 8.50 9.39 1.33
CA LYS A 58 8.16 9.07 2.71
C LYS A 58 6.75 8.48 2.82
N ASP A 59 5.79 9.04 2.08
CA ASP A 59 4.41 8.58 2.09
C ASP A 59 4.28 7.20 1.45
N LEU A 60 5.00 6.93 0.35
CA LEU A 60 5.05 5.60 -0.25
C LEU A 60 5.64 4.55 0.71
N ILE A 61 6.73 4.90 1.41
CA ILE A 61 7.34 4.01 2.42
C ILE A 61 6.35 3.75 3.57
N ARG A 62 5.64 4.78 4.02
CA ARG A 62 4.63 4.68 5.08
C ARG A 62 3.48 3.77 4.64
N ALA A 63 2.92 4.01 3.46
CA ALA A 63 1.83 3.23 2.90
C ALA A 63 2.22 1.76 2.74
N GLY A 64 3.38 1.48 2.13
CA GLY A 64 3.85 0.10 1.96
C GLY A 64 4.07 -0.63 3.29
N LYS A 65 4.52 0.08 4.33
CA LYS A 65 4.63 -0.47 5.69
C LYS A 65 3.28 -0.77 6.31
N GLU A 66 2.28 0.09 6.10
CA GLU A 66 0.92 -0.09 6.60
C GLU A 66 0.21 -1.26 5.91
N GLU A 67 0.35 -1.40 4.59
CA GLU A 67 -0.17 -2.54 3.84
C GLU A 67 0.42 -3.87 4.33
N MET A 68 1.76 -3.92 4.49
CA MET A 68 2.43 -5.12 5.01
C MET A 68 1.97 -5.44 6.44
N ARG A 69 1.80 -4.44 7.29
CA ARG A 69 1.23 -4.64 8.64
C ARG A 69 -0.18 -5.21 8.57
N ALA A 70 -1.07 -4.61 7.78
CA ALA A 70 -2.45 -5.04 7.66
C ALA A 70 -2.55 -6.48 7.14
N HIS A 71 -1.71 -6.85 6.15
CA HIS A 71 -1.63 -8.22 5.65
C HIS A 71 -1.21 -9.21 6.75
N VAL A 72 -0.14 -8.89 7.49
CA VAL A 72 0.34 -9.75 8.59
C VAL A 72 -0.69 -9.88 9.69
N GLU A 73 -1.33 -8.79 10.09
CA GLU A 73 -2.39 -8.81 11.11
C GLU A 73 -3.58 -9.68 10.65
N SER A 74 -4.03 -9.54 9.40
CA SER A 74 -5.10 -10.38 8.83
C SER A 74 -4.72 -11.86 8.81
N GLN A 75 -3.48 -12.19 8.42
CA GLN A 75 -2.98 -13.57 8.42
C GLN A 75 -2.95 -14.17 9.83
N ILE A 76 -2.53 -13.40 10.83
CA ILE A 76 -2.54 -13.84 12.23
C ILE A 76 -3.98 -14.08 12.71
N TRP A 77 -4.91 -13.18 12.40
CA TRP A 77 -6.33 -13.34 12.74
C TRP A 77 -6.93 -14.60 12.11
N LEU A 78 -6.67 -14.84 10.82
CA LEU A 78 -7.09 -16.05 10.12
C LEU A 78 -6.50 -17.30 10.76
N GLN A 79 -5.21 -17.30 11.09
CA GLN A 79 -4.54 -18.42 11.74
C GLN A 79 -5.14 -18.72 13.12
N GLN A 80 -5.36 -17.70 13.94
CA GLN A 80 -6.00 -17.85 15.25
C GLN A 80 -7.43 -18.39 15.13
N LEU A 81 -8.22 -17.86 14.18
CA LEU A 81 -9.58 -18.32 13.92
C LEU A 81 -9.61 -19.79 13.48
N MET A 82 -8.73 -20.19 12.57
CA MET A 82 -8.59 -21.60 12.18
C MET A 82 -8.20 -22.50 13.36
N GLN A 83 -7.29 -22.05 14.24
CA GLN A 83 -6.92 -22.81 15.45
C GLN A 83 -8.08 -22.98 16.42
N PHE A 84 -8.93 -21.96 16.55
CA PHE A 84 -10.15 -22.05 17.34
C PHE A 84 -11.08 -23.16 16.81
N TYR A 85 -11.37 -23.19 15.52
CA TYR A 85 -12.21 -24.26 14.96
C TYR A 85 -11.55 -25.64 15.01
N ARG A 86 -10.22 -25.73 14.90
CA ARG A 86 -9.48 -26.97 15.14
C ARG A 86 -9.65 -27.47 16.58
N SER A 87 -9.75 -26.58 17.56
CA SER A 87 -9.96 -26.99 18.95
C SER A 87 -11.40 -27.45 19.19
N GLU A 88 -12.40 -26.77 18.59
CA GLU A 88 -13.80 -27.23 18.61
C GLU A 88 -13.95 -28.62 17.98
N LEU A 89 -13.30 -28.89 16.85
CA LEU A 89 -13.28 -30.23 16.23
C LEU A 89 -12.73 -31.30 17.17
N LYS A 90 -11.60 -31.02 17.85
CA LYS A 90 -10.94 -31.99 18.72
C LYS A 90 -11.78 -32.37 19.93
N THR A 91 -12.61 -31.46 20.43
CA THR A 91 -13.47 -31.69 21.61
C THR A 91 -14.87 -32.14 21.23
N ARG A 92 -15.24 -32.09 19.94
CA ARG A 92 -16.55 -32.50 19.45
C ARG A 92 -16.83 -33.97 19.72
N ARG A 93 -18.00 -34.25 20.28
CA ARG A 93 -18.56 -35.58 20.49
C ARG A 93 -20.06 -35.55 20.23
N GLN A 94 -20.61 -36.62 19.67
CA GLN A 94 -22.05 -36.75 19.44
C GLN A 94 -22.84 -36.56 20.74
N GLN A 95 -23.83 -35.67 20.73
CA GLN A 95 -24.68 -35.42 21.88
C GLN A 95 -25.78 -36.47 22.03
N SER A 96 -26.35 -36.62 23.24
CA SER A 96 -27.44 -37.57 23.45
C SER A 96 -28.68 -37.13 22.69
N GLY A 97 -29.19 -37.96 21.78
CA GLY A 97 -30.33 -37.63 20.93
C GLY A 97 -29.99 -36.82 19.68
N GLU A 98 -28.72 -36.46 19.47
CA GLU A 98 -28.25 -35.90 18.22
C GLU A 98 -28.19 -36.98 17.15
N ASN A 99 -28.87 -36.75 16.02
CA ASN A 99 -28.80 -37.66 14.89
C ASN A 99 -27.48 -37.49 14.12
N LEU A 100 -27.09 -38.54 13.40
CA LEU A 100 -25.82 -38.59 12.68
C LEU A 100 -25.72 -37.55 11.55
N GLN A 101 -26.83 -37.16 10.93
CA GLN A 101 -26.82 -36.16 9.86
C GLN A 101 -26.48 -34.76 10.39
N VAL A 102 -27.02 -34.39 11.56
CA VAL A 102 -26.71 -33.13 12.24
C VAL A 102 -25.24 -33.11 12.68
N LEU A 103 -24.75 -34.22 13.24
CA LEU A 103 -23.33 -34.37 13.58
C LEU A 103 -22.43 -34.23 12.35
N LEU A 104 -22.76 -34.89 11.24
CA LEU A 104 -21.99 -34.83 10.00
C LEU A 104 -21.91 -33.40 9.46
N ALA A 105 -23.07 -32.72 9.36
CA ALA A 105 -23.11 -31.35 8.87
C ALA A 105 -22.28 -30.39 9.74
N ASP A 106 -22.27 -30.59 11.06
CA ASP A 106 -21.46 -29.79 11.96
C ASP A 106 -19.96 -30.10 11.82
N VAL A 107 -19.58 -31.37 11.67
CA VAL A 107 -18.19 -31.76 11.37
C VAL A 107 -17.73 -31.17 10.04
N GLU A 108 -18.51 -31.27 8.97
CA GLU A 108 -18.20 -30.69 7.66
C GLU A 108 -18.01 -29.17 7.72
N ARG A 109 -18.91 -28.48 8.43
CA ARG A 109 -18.81 -27.03 8.69
C ARG A 109 -17.50 -26.70 9.40
N LEU A 110 -17.21 -27.41 10.48
CA LEU A 110 -16.02 -27.18 11.28
C LEU A 110 -14.73 -27.48 10.50
N ILE A 111 -14.70 -28.54 9.70
CA ILE A 111 -13.58 -28.87 8.81
C ILE A 111 -13.34 -27.76 7.79
N SER A 112 -14.41 -27.25 7.18
CA SER A 112 -14.34 -26.16 6.20
C SER A 112 -13.73 -24.89 6.79
N LEU A 113 -13.98 -24.61 8.08
CA LEU A 113 -13.47 -23.45 8.79
C LEU A 113 -12.07 -23.67 9.38
N ALA A 114 -11.79 -24.84 9.93
CA ALA A 114 -10.51 -25.21 10.57
C ALA A 114 -9.36 -25.44 9.57
N TYR A 115 -9.71 -25.81 8.35
CA TYR A 115 -8.77 -26.18 7.28
C TYR A 115 -9.10 -25.46 5.96
N ALA A 116 -9.57 -24.21 6.05
CA ALA A 116 -9.99 -23.41 4.88
C ALA A 116 -8.91 -23.28 3.79
N GLU A 117 -7.62 -23.33 4.18
CA GLU A 117 -6.47 -23.24 3.27
C GLU A 117 -6.04 -24.59 2.66
N CYS A 118 -6.61 -25.71 3.12
CA CYS A 118 -6.27 -27.03 2.61
C CYS A 118 -7.04 -27.36 1.32
N PRO A 119 -6.45 -28.15 0.41
CA PRO A 119 -7.15 -28.72 -0.74
C PRO A 119 -8.43 -29.47 -0.35
N LEU A 120 -9.39 -29.55 -1.28
CA LEU A 120 -10.72 -30.14 -1.02
C LEU A 120 -10.65 -31.62 -0.63
N ASP A 121 -9.84 -32.41 -1.34
CA ASP A 121 -9.61 -33.84 -1.10
C ASP A 121 -9.05 -34.12 0.31
N VAL A 122 -8.16 -33.24 0.77
CA VAL A 122 -7.61 -33.30 2.14
C VAL A 122 -8.71 -33.01 3.16
N ARG A 123 -9.57 -32.02 2.91
CA ARG A 123 -10.70 -31.71 3.80
C ARG A 123 -11.73 -32.84 3.87
N GLU A 124 -12.09 -33.43 2.74
CA GLU A 124 -13.02 -34.56 2.68
C GLU A 124 -12.50 -35.76 3.48
N SER A 125 -11.22 -36.10 3.31
CA SER A 125 -10.57 -37.18 4.07
C SER A 125 -10.57 -36.90 5.58
N LEU A 126 -10.29 -35.66 5.99
CA LEU A 126 -10.35 -35.25 7.39
C LEU A 126 -11.78 -35.29 7.94
N ALA A 127 -12.77 -34.90 7.16
CA ALA A 127 -14.17 -34.93 7.57
C ALA A 127 -14.63 -36.35 7.89
N ILE A 128 -14.29 -37.32 7.04
CA ILE A 128 -14.60 -38.74 7.28
C ILE A 128 -13.93 -39.21 8.59
N GLN A 129 -12.64 -38.97 8.75
CA GLN A 129 -11.88 -39.40 9.92
C GLN A 129 -12.47 -38.80 11.22
N PHE A 130 -12.67 -37.48 11.26
CA PHE A 130 -13.23 -36.83 12.44
C PHE A 130 -14.68 -37.26 12.70
N PHE A 131 -15.49 -37.42 11.66
CA PHE A 131 -16.88 -37.86 11.83
C PHE A 131 -16.93 -39.20 12.58
N VAL A 132 -16.17 -40.19 12.12
CA VAL A 132 -16.05 -41.51 12.77
C VAL A 132 -15.52 -41.38 14.20
N ASP A 133 -14.53 -40.52 14.43
CA ASP A 133 -13.94 -40.31 15.75
C ASP A 133 -14.89 -39.61 16.74
N THR A 134 -15.83 -38.80 16.25
CA THR A 134 -16.77 -38.02 17.09
C THR A 134 -18.02 -38.81 17.52
N ILE A 135 -18.33 -39.93 16.88
CA ILE A 135 -19.45 -40.82 17.25
C ILE A 135 -19.22 -41.37 18.66
N ARG A 136 -20.26 -41.31 19.51
CA ARG A 136 -20.16 -41.66 20.94
C ARG A 136 -20.27 -43.17 21.20
N ASP A 137 -20.93 -43.90 20.30
CA ASP A 137 -21.16 -45.33 20.39
C ASP A 137 -19.97 -46.13 19.81
N GLU A 138 -19.27 -46.89 20.65
CA GLU A 138 -18.05 -47.62 20.25
C GLU A 138 -18.34 -48.74 19.23
N GLU A 139 -19.52 -49.37 19.29
CA GLU A 139 -19.93 -50.41 18.34
C GLU A 139 -20.18 -49.82 16.94
N THR A 140 -20.89 -48.69 16.87
CA THR A 140 -21.12 -47.91 15.64
C THR A 140 -19.81 -47.36 15.10
N GLN A 141 -18.92 -46.84 15.96
CA GLN A 141 -17.61 -46.33 15.55
C GLN A 141 -16.73 -47.42 14.93
N LEU A 142 -16.67 -48.61 15.54
CA LEU A 142 -15.91 -49.74 15.00
C LEU A 142 -16.50 -50.27 13.68
N SER A 143 -17.83 -50.29 13.54
CA SER A 143 -18.52 -50.70 12.31
C SER A 143 -18.18 -49.78 11.13
N THR A 144 -18.13 -48.47 11.34
CA THR A 144 -17.78 -47.48 10.30
C THR A 144 -16.30 -47.59 9.89
N ARG A 145 -15.37 -47.77 10.84
CA ARG A 145 -13.93 -47.98 10.55
C ARG A 145 -13.66 -49.24 9.73
N VAL A 146 -14.47 -50.29 9.91
CA VAL A 146 -14.35 -51.55 9.14
C VAL A 146 -14.78 -51.36 7.68
N MET A 147 -15.63 -50.38 7.38
CA MET A 147 -15.98 -50.05 5.98
C MET A 147 -14.84 -49.33 5.26
N ASP A 148 -14.08 -48.47 5.95
CA ASP A 148 -12.94 -47.74 5.38
C ASP A 148 -11.73 -48.64 5.05
N LEU A 149 -11.60 -49.80 5.72
CA LEU A 149 -10.51 -50.78 5.50
C LEU A 149 -10.80 -51.81 4.38
N ARG A 150 -11.98 -51.77 3.76
CA ARG A 150 -12.44 -52.78 2.78
C ARG A 150 -12.36 -52.35 1.32
N ILE A 151 -11.71 -51.22 1.04
CA ILE A 151 -11.41 -50.72 -0.32
C ILE A 151 -9.93 -50.92 -0.62
#